data_AF-A0A2E7KX05-F1
#
_entry.id   AF-A0A2E7KX05-F1
#
_cell.length_a   1.000
_cell.length_b   1.000
_cell.length_c   1.000
_cell.angle_alpha   90.00
_cell.angle_beta   90.00
_cell.angle_gamma   90.00
#
_symmetry.space_group_name_H-M   'P 1'
#
loop_
_entity.id
_entity.type
_entity.pdbx_description
1 polymer ?
#
loop_
_entity_poly.entity_id
_entity_poly.type
_entity_poly.pdbx_seq_one_letter_code
_entity_poly.pdbx_strand_id
1 'polypeptide(L)'
;MSAPGFAVVAAWPEDEMISFSGTSASAPFVSGAVAAVMSENPGLTASSAYDLLIDYSNEAGAPGADIIYGSGTLNLGRVMERNVSGITDAAVASYYYESSGDAQDRAQVVVENRGTTALHNLTVEIGSGNNEQTYNISFVPPGEIAVVETSVGLPSLSQELGVKVSTEVRVNENLNQSDRNPQDNILNTVISDELAP
;
A
#
# COMPACT_ATOMS: atom_id res chain seq x y z
N MET A 1 -8.55 0.92 9.47
CA MET A 1 -7.58 1.64 8.61
C MET A 1 -6.51 2.29 9.45
N SER A 2 -5.39 2.64 8.84
CA SER A 2 -4.23 3.30 9.44
C SER A 2 -3.98 4.68 8.82
N ALA A 3 -3.26 5.54 9.52
CA ALA A 3 -2.87 6.87 9.06
C ALA A 3 -1.56 7.30 9.77
N PRO A 4 -0.82 8.31 9.24
CA PRO A 4 0.43 8.76 9.84
C PRO A 4 0.28 9.08 11.33
N GLY A 5 1.14 8.49 12.15
CA GLY A 5 1.10 8.66 13.60
C GLY A 5 2.46 8.68 14.27
N PHE A 6 3.55 8.76 13.50
CA PHE A 6 4.91 8.83 14.01
C PHE A 6 5.48 10.22 13.76
N ALA A 7 6.04 10.83 14.81
CA ALA A 7 6.68 12.13 14.77
C ALA A 7 5.82 13.24 14.12
N VAL A 8 4.50 13.18 14.36
CA VAL A 8 3.55 14.17 13.85
C VAL A 8 3.80 15.48 14.58
N VAL A 9 4.07 16.55 13.83
CA VAL A 9 4.22 17.89 14.39
C VAL A 9 2.83 18.45 14.68
N ALA A 10 2.56 18.77 15.95
CA ALA A 10 1.27 19.26 16.42
C ALA A 10 1.43 20.53 17.25
N ALA A 11 0.40 21.36 17.25
CA ALA A 11 0.35 22.56 18.08
C ALA A 11 0.34 22.21 19.57
N TRP A 12 1.01 23.03 20.37
CA TRP A 12 1.12 22.92 21.81
C TRP A 12 0.80 24.28 22.46
N PRO A 13 0.41 24.33 23.75
CA PRO A 13 0.22 25.60 24.44
C PRO A 13 1.41 26.55 24.31
N GLU A 14 1.16 27.84 24.53
CA GLU A 14 2.20 28.89 24.49
C GLU A 14 2.85 29.07 23.10
N ASP A 15 2.09 28.87 22.03
CA ASP A 15 2.54 28.96 20.62
C ASP A 15 3.70 28.01 20.27
N GLU A 16 3.82 26.91 21.02
CA GLU A 16 4.83 25.88 20.79
C GLU A 16 4.35 24.81 19.79
N MET A 17 5.32 24.01 19.32
CA MET A 17 5.06 22.80 18.53
C MET A 17 5.76 21.61 19.17
N ILE A 18 5.08 20.47 19.17
CA ILE A 18 5.63 19.20 19.66
C ILE A 18 5.62 18.16 18.56
N SER A 19 6.59 17.24 18.61
CA SER A 19 6.55 16.00 17.85
C SER A 19 5.89 14.92 18.70
N PHE A 20 4.76 14.38 18.22
CA PHE A 20 3.96 13.40 18.93
C PHE A 20 3.85 12.10 18.12
N SER A 21 3.97 10.97 18.81
CA SER A 21 3.87 9.64 18.23
C SER A 21 2.82 8.81 18.95
N GLY A 22 1.98 8.11 18.20
CA GLY A 22 0.96 7.19 18.70
C GLY A 22 -0.27 7.15 17.79
N THR A 23 -1.13 6.17 18.01
CA THR A 23 -2.42 6.06 17.29
C THR A 23 -3.33 7.25 17.54
N SER A 24 -3.21 7.90 18.70
CA SER A 24 -3.85 9.19 18.99
C SER A 24 -3.44 10.30 18.02
N ALA A 25 -2.21 10.24 17.47
CA ALA A 25 -1.72 11.17 16.46
C ALA A 25 -2.33 10.88 15.07
N SER A 26 -2.65 9.61 14.80
CA SER A 26 -3.32 9.17 13.56
C SER A 26 -4.81 9.55 13.51
N ALA A 27 -5.51 9.52 14.65
CA ALA A 27 -6.95 9.80 14.74
C ALA A 27 -7.41 11.15 14.13
N PRO A 28 -6.72 12.29 14.33
CA PRO A 28 -7.11 13.55 13.70
C PRO A 28 -6.99 13.55 12.16
N PHE A 29 -6.08 12.76 11.56
CA PHE A 29 -6.01 12.63 10.10
C PHE A 29 -7.25 11.95 9.54
N VAL A 30 -7.70 10.86 10.16
CA VAL A 30 -8.89 10.12 9.71
C VAL A 30 -10.15 10.97 9.91
N SER A 31 -10.33 11.59 11.08
CA SER A 31 -11.51 12.44 11.33
C SER A 31 -11.52 13.70 10.47
N GLY A 32 -10.37 14.32 10.22
CA GLY A 32 -10.23 15.42 9.26
C GLY A 32 -10.55 15.01 7.83
N ALA A 33 -10.11 13.82 7.40
CA ALA A 33 -10.46 13.27 6.09
C ALA A 33 -11.96 13.01 5.94
N VAL A 34 -12.63 12.46 6.96
CA VAL A 34 -14.09 12.30 6.96
C VAL A 34 -14.78 13.65 6.80
N ALA A 35 -14.35 14.67 7.55
CA ALA A 35 -14.91 16.01 7.44
C ALA A 35 -14.69 16.63 6.05
N ALA A 36 -13.50 16.43 5.44
CA ALA A 36 -13.21 16.88 4.09
C ALA A 36 -14.11 16.20 3.04
N VAL A 37 -14.27 14.88 3.12
CA VAL A 37 -15.18 14.13 2.23
C VAL A 37 -16.61 14.62 2.37
N MET A 38 -17.10 14.85 3.59
CA MET A 38 -18.44 15.40 3.83
C MET A 38 -18.59 16.82 3.26
N SER A 39 -17.56 17.65 3.36
CA SER A 39 -17.56 19.02 2.83
C SER A 39 -17.73 19.05 1.32
N GLU A 40 -17.03 18.16 0.61
CA GLU A 40 -17.11 18.06 -0.86
C GLU A 40 -18.37 17.34 -1.35
N ASN A 41 -19.12 16.68 -0.45
CA ASN A 41 -20.27 15.86 -0.81
C ASN A 41 -21.46 16.16 0.11
N PRO A 42 -22.18 17.28 -0.13
CA PRO A 42 -23.30 17.69 0.70
C PRO A 42 -24.35 16.58 0.84
N GLY A 43 -24.67 16.20 2.08
CA GLY A 43 -25.65 15.16 2.40
C GLY A 43 -25.07 13.76 2.65
N LEU A 44 -23.77 13.54 2.46
CA LEU A 44 -23.13 12.32 2.96
C LEU A 44 -23.14 12.29 4.49
N THR A 45 -23.45 11.12 5.06
CA THR A 45 -23.27 10.87 6.49
C THR A 45 -21.80 10.66 6.81
N ALA A 46 -21.40 10.87 8.07
CA ALA A 46 -20.04 10.57 8.51
C ALA A 46 -19.67 9.08 8.29
N SER A 47 -20.63 8.16 8.47
CA SER A 47 -20.40 6.73 8.21
C SER A 47 -20.13 6.49 6.73
N SER A 48 -20.97 7.01 5.85
CA SER A 48 -20.78 6.83 4.40
C SER A 48 -19.52 7.51 3.88
N ALA A 49 -19.13 8.65 4.47
CA ALA A 49 -17.85 9.28 4.17
C ALA A 49 -16.67 8.42 4.66
N TYR A 50 -16.78 7.78 5.81
CA TYR A 50 -15.78 6.83 6.32
C TYR A 50 -15.69 5.56 5.46
N ASP A 51 -16.82 5.03 5.00
CA ASP A 51 -16.87 3.88 4.09
C ASP A 51 -16.13 4.19 2.78
N LEU A 52 -16.28 5.41 2.23
CA LEU A 52 -15.46 5.87 1.11
C LEU A 52 -13.96 5.91 1.44
N LEU A 53 -13.58 6.29 2.66
CA LEU A 53 -12.16 6.26 3.04
C LEU A 53 -11.62 4.82 3.09
N ILE A 54 -12.46 3.85 3.49
CA ILE A 54 -12.11 2.43 3.48
C ILE A 54 -11.96 1.91 2.05
N ASP A 55 -12.92 2.20 1.17
CA ASP A 55 -12.93 1.70 -0.21
C ASP A 55 -11.76 2.23 -1.04
N TYR A 56 -11.20 3.39 -0.65
CA TYR A 56 -10.10 4.06 -1.36
C TYR A 56 -8.83 4.16 -0.51
N SER A 57 -8.72 3.43 0.60
CA SER A 57 -7.44 3.31 1.29
C SER A 57 -6.44 2.52 0.46
N ASN A 58 -5.17 2.86 0.58
CA ASN A 58 -4.10 2.13 -0.09
C ASN A 58 -3.80 0.84 0.68
N GLU A 59 -3.75 -0.28 -0.02
CA GLU A 59 -3.39 -1.57 0.56
C GLU A 59 -2.01 -1.51 1.23
N ALA A 60 -1.86 -2.19 2.36
CA ALA A 60 -0.64 -2.25 3.14
C ALA A 60 -0.64 -3.46 4.07
N GLY A 61 0.52 -4.11 4.21
CA GLY A 61 0.65 -5.29 5.06
C GLY A 61 0.21 -6.57 4.35
N ALA A 62 -0.56 -7.41 5.04
CA ALA A 62 -1.09 -8.64 4.46
C ALA A 62 -2.15 -8.29 3.41
N PRO A 63 -2.35 -9.11 2.36
CA PRO A 63 -3.37 -8.82 1.36
C PRO A 63 -4.77 -8.78 1.99
N GLY A 64 -5.50 -7.68 1.76
CA GLY A 64 -6.81 -7.43 2.32
C GLY A 64 -6.77 -6.89 3.75
N ALA A 65 -7.91 -6.98 4.45
CA ALA A 65 -7.99 -6.42 5.78
C ALA A 65 -7.15 -7.22 6.80
N ASP A 66 -6.29 -6.52 7.55
CA ASP A 66 -5.39 -7.12 8.53
C ASP A 66 -5.42 -6.39 9.90
N ILE A 67 -4.77 -7.00 10.90
CA ILE A 67 -4.79 -6.49 12.28
C ILE A 67 -3.87 -5.28 12.50
N ILE A 68 -2.93 -5.03 11.60
CA ILE A 68 -1.91 -3.96 11.70
C ILE A 68 -2.38 -2.69 11.00
N TYR A 69 -2.84 -2.79 9.76
CA TYR A 69 -3.27 -1.69 8.90
C TYR A 69 -4.80 -1.54 8.83
N GLY A 70 -5.55 -2.52 9.31
CA GLY A 70 -7.01 -2.52 9.20
C GLY A 70 -7.43 -2.74 7.76
N SER A 71 -7.97 -1.71 7.10
CA SER A 71 -8.37 -1.78 5.68
C SER A 71 -7.30 -1.23 4.72
N GLY A 72 -6.12 -0.86 5.24
CA GLY A 72 -5.08 -0.14 4.51
C GLY A 72 -4.77 1.25 5.10
N THR A 73 -3.99 2.03 4.37
CA THR A 73 -3.53 3.37 4.74
C THR A 73 -4.39 4.47 4.12
N LEU A 74 -4.71 5.50 4.90
CA LEU A 74 -5.55 6.63 4.48
C LEU A 74 -5.00 7.32 3.21
N ASN A 75 -5.83 7.41 2.16
CA ASN A 75 -5.54 8.19 0.97
C ASN A 75 -6.74 9.08 0.60
N LEU A 76 -6.75 10.31 1.12
CA LEU A 76 -7.81 11.28 0.83
C LEU A 76 -7.85 11.67 -0.64
N GLY A 77 -6.69 11.71 -1.32
CA GLY A 77 -6.59 12.07 -2.73
C GLY A 77 -7.41 11.12 -3.62
N ARG A 78 -7.24 9.81 -3.44
CA ARG A 78 -8.01 8.80 -4.18
C ARG A 78 -9.52 8.94 -3.99
N VAL A 79 -9.96 9.30 -2.78
CA VAL A 79 -11.38 9.55 -2.50
C VAL A 79 -11.88 10.79 -3.25
N MET A 80 -11.09 11.86 -3.28
CA MET A 80 -11.47 13.09 -4.00
C MET A 80 -11.46 12.90 -5.53
N GLU A 81 -10.59 12.03 -6.03
CA GLU A 81 -10.43 11.74 -7.45
C GLU A 81 -11.30 10.58 -7.95
N ARG A 82 -12.09 9.95 -7.08
CA ARG A 82 -12.85 8.73 -7.41
C ARG A 82 -13.76 8.82 -8.63
N ASN A 83 -14.20 10.03 -8.99
CA ASN A 83 -15.04 10.29 -10.17
C ASN A 83 -14.26 10.82 -11.38
N VAL A 84 -12.94 10.96 -11.28
CA VAL A 84 -12.06 11.37 -12.38
C VAL A 84 -11.75 10.15 -13.22
N SER A 85 -12.28 10.09 -14.44
CA SER A 85 -12.01 8.98 -15.36
C SER A 85 -10.60 9.02 -15.94
N GLY A 86 -10.02 7.86 -16.23
CA GLY A 86 -8.80 7.77 -17.06
C GLY A 86 -7.49 7.77 -16.28
N ILE A 87 -7.50 7.59 -14.96
CA ILE A 87 -6.27 7.50 -14.18
C ILE A 87 -5.73 6.06 -14.27
N THR A 88 -4.54 5.90 -14.83
CA THR A 88 -3.69 4.71 -14.68
C THR A 88 -2.73 4.94 -13.52
N ASP A 89 -2.71 4.05 -12.55
CA ASP A 89 -1.86 4.17 -11.35
C ASP A 89 -1.66 2.77 -10.75
N ALA A 90 -0.51 2.15 -11.01
CA ALA A 90 -0.18 0.81 -10.57
C ALA A 90 0.90 0.86 -9.49
N ALA A 91 0.55 0.51 -8.27
CA ALA A 91 1.48 0.58 -7.15
C ALA A 91 1.86 -0.81 -6.64
N VAL A 92 3.10 -0.95 -6.17
CA VAL A 92 3.46 -2.08 -5.28
C VAL A 92 3.04 -1.69 -3.87
N ALA A 93 1.95 -2.27 -3.39
CA ALA A 93 1.36 -1.97 -2.09
C ALA A 93 2.18 -2.57 -0.94
N SER A 94 2.56 -3.85 -1.06
CA SER A 94 3.34 -4.53 -0.04
C SER A 94 4.12 -5.72 -0.58
N TYR A 95 5.17 -6.08 0.15
CA TYR A 95 5.78 -7.39 0.13
C TYR A 95 5.51 -8.00 1.50
N TYR A 96 4.59 -8.95 1.57
CA TYR A 96 4.18 -9.61 2.80
C TYR A 96 4.81 -10.98 2.92
N TYR A 97 5.43 -11.24 4.06
CA TYR A 97 6.07 -12.51 4.39
C TYR A 97 5.73 -12.87 5.82
N GLU A 98 5.24 -14.08 6.01
CA GLU A 98 5.06 -14.70 7.31
C GLU A 98 5.76 -16.06 7.24
N SER A 99 6.77 -16.29 8.10
CA SER A 99 7.46 -17.58 8.09
C SER A 99 6.54 -18.66 8.63
N SER A 100 6.38 -19.73 7.85
CA SER A 100 5.60 -20.90 8.26
C SER A 100 6.46 -21.96 8.96
N GLY A 101 7.77 -21.74 9.05
CA GLY A 101 8.73 -22.72 9.57
C GLY A 101 9.02 -23.87 8.60
N ASP A 102 8.45 -23.84 7.38
CA ASP A 102 8.67 -24.84 6.33
C ASP A 102 9.75 -24.39 5.34
N ALA A 103 10.46 -25.37 4.76
CA ALA A 103 11.53 -25.12 3.78
C ALA A 103 11.06 -24.53 2.43
N GLN A 104 9.77 -24.24 2.28
CA GLN A 104 9.11 -23.74 1.06
C GLN A 104 8.36 -22.43 1.35
N ASP A 105 8.85 -21.61 2.29
CA ASP A 105 8.19 -20.34 2.60
C ASP A 105 8.02 -19.48 1.34
N ARG A 106 6.82 -18.90 1.22
CA ARG A 106 6.42 -18.04 0.10
C ARG A 106 6.06 -16.67 0.64
N ALA A 107 6.37 -15.65 -0.13
CA ALA A 107 5.92 -14.30 0.12
C ALA A 107 4.84 -13.91 -0.89
N GLN A 108 4.02 -12.95 -0.48
CA GLN A 108 2.96 -12.36 -1.26
C GLN A 108 3.36 -10.92 -1.61
N VAL A 109 3.53 -10.66 -2.90
CA VAL A 109 3.64 -9.29 -3.42
C VAL A 109 2.27 -8.82 -3.82
N VAL A 110 1.86 -7.67 -3.28
CA VAL A 110 0.57 -7.07 -3.56
C VAL A 110 0.76 -5.89 -4.50
N VAL A 111 0.14 -5.97 -5.67
CA VAL A 111 0.03 -4.86 -6.62
C VAL A 111 -1.38 -4.33 -6.54
N GLU A 112 -1.52 -3.02 -6.39
CA GLU A 112 -2.80 -2.34 -6.27
C GLU A 112 -3.04 -1.44 -7.48
N ASN A 113 -4.25 -1.48 -8.04
CA ASN A 113 -4.70 -0.45 -8.96
C ASN A 113 -5.24 0.75 -8.18
N ARG A 114 -4.40 1.76 -8.00
CA ARG A 114 -4.76 2.99 -7.29
C ARG A 114 -5.54 4.00 -8.16
N GLY A 115 -5.68 3.69 -9.44
CA GLY A 115 -6.30 4.54 -10.44
C GLY A 115 -7.80 4.33 -10.59
N THR A 116 -8.34 4.87 -11.68
CA THR A 116 -9.78 4.80 -12.04
C THR A 116 -10.02 4.07 -13.35
N THR A 117 -8.97 3.50 -13.95
CA THR A 117 -9.02 2.69 -15.16
C THR A 117 -8.48 1.30 -14.87
N ALA A 118 -9.08 0.28 -15.47
CA ALA A 118 -8.58 -1.07 -15.30
C ALA A 118 -7.18 -1.22 -15.90
N LEU A 119 -6.31 -1.94 -15.20
CA LEU A 119 -4.94 -2.21 -15.64
C LEU A 119 -4.88 -3.54 -16.38
N HIS A 120 -4.15 -3.57 -17.48
CA HIS A 120 -4.01 -4.73 -18.36
C HIS A 120 -2.55 -5.12 -18.53
N ASN A 121 -2.24 -6.41 -18.35
CA ASN A 121 -0.96 -7.02 -18.65
C ASN A 121 0.24 -6.27 -18.02
N LEU A 122 0.23 -6.17 -16.69
CA LEU A 122 1.34 -5.62 -15.91
C LEU A 122 2.45 -6.67 -15.79
N THR A 123 3.69 -6.21 -15.73
CA THR A 123 4.85 -7.06 -15.39
C THR A 123 5.31 -6.72 -13.99
N VAL A 124 5.53 -7.73 -13.14
CA VAL A 124 6.12 -7.56 -11.81
C VAL A 124 7.48 -8.21 -11.78
N GLU A 125 8.50 -7.45 -11.46
CA GLU A 125 9.88 -7.91 -11.27
C GLU A 125 10.19 -7.92 -9.77
N ILE A 126 10.63 -9.06 -9.26
CA ILE A 126 10.98 -9.27 -7.86
C ILE A 126 12.43 -9.73 -7.80
N GLY A 127 13.30 -8.88 -7.26
CA GLY A 127 14.69 -9.17 -6.99
C GLY A 127 14.94 -9.48 -5.51
N SER A 128 15.54 -10.63 -5.22
CA SER A 128 15.97 -11.04 -3.87
C SER A 128 17.41 -11.56 -3.93
N GLY A 129 18.35 -10.79 -3.37
CA GLY A 129 19.78 -11.10 -3.49
C GLY A 129 20.27 -11.11 -4.95
N ASN A 130 20.66 -12.29 -5.44
CA ASN A 130 21.09 -12.51 -6.84
C ASN A 130 19.99 -13.14 -7.73
N ASN A 131 18.81 -13.40 -7.16
CA ASN A 131 17.70 -14.00 -7.87
C ASN A 131 16.75 -12.90 -8.32
N GLU A 132 16.33 -12.97 -9.57
CA GLU A 132 15.31 -12.08 -10.14
C GLU A 132 14.22 -12.96 -10.76
N GLN A 133 12.98 -12.68 -10.42
CA GLN A 133 11.81 -13.37 -10.94
C GLN A 133 10.84 -12.37 -11.55
N THR A 134 10.30 -12.73 -12.70
CA THR A 134 9.33 -11.91 -13.43
C THR A 134 7.98 -12.62 -13.47
N TYR A 135 6.92 -11.88 -13.17
CA TYR A 135 5.53 -12.34 -13.18
C TYR A 135 4.69 -11.44 -14.08
N ASN A 136 3.59 -11.97 -14.61
CA ASN A 136 2.62 -11.20 -15.38
C ASN A 136 1.27 -11.18 -14.67
N ILE A 137 0.68 -10.00 -14.54
CA ILE A 137 -0.68 -9.81 -14.03
C ILE A 137 -1.55 -9.37 -15.20
N SER A 138 -2.46 -10.24 -15.62
CA SER A 138 -3.24 -9.99 -16.84
C SER A 138 -4.25 -8.85 -16.71
N PHE A 139 -4.84 -8.67 -15.54
CA PHE A 139 -5.91 -7.70 -15.33
C PHE A 139 -6.06 -7.31 -13.86
N VAL A 140 -6.22 -6.02 -13.58
CA VAL A 140 -6.56 -5.50 -12.24
C VAL A 140 -7.63 -4.41 -12.37
N PRO A 141 -8.88 -4.62 -11.91
CA PRO A 141 -9.92 -3.59 -11.91
C PRO A 141 -9.51 -2.35 -11.08
N PRO A 142 -10.13 -1.17 -11.29
CA PRO A 142 -9.90 0.00 -10.45
C PRO A 142 -10.18 -0.28 -8.98
N GLY A 143 -9.27 0.09 -8.09
CA GLY A 143 -9.41 -0.09 -6.64
C GLY A 143 -9.15 -1.53 -6.15
N GLU A 144 -8.88 -2.47 -7.04
CA GLU A 144 -8.62 -3.87 -6.68
C GLU A 144 -7.12 -4.17 -6.59
N ILE A 145 -6.81 -5.29 -5.96
CA ILE A 145 -5.44 -5.82 -5.83
C ILE A 145 -5.23 -7.07 -6.68
N ALA A 146 -3.98 -7.32 -7.04
CA ALA A 146 -3.50 -8.59 -7.54
C ALA A 146 -2.33 -9.08 -6.68
N VAL A 147 -2.38 -10.36 -6.31
CA VAL A 147 -1.38 -10.98 -5.43
C VAL A 147 -0.51 -11.92 -6.25
N VAL A 148 0.80 -11.70 -6.18
CA VAL A 148 1.83 -12.56 -6.78
C VAL A 148 2.53 -13.33 -5.67
N GLU A 149 2.51 -14.65 -5.76
CA GLU A 149 3.23 -15.51 -4.81
C GLU A 149 4.63 -15.84 -5.33
N THR A 150 5.65 -15.47 -4.56
CA THR A 150 7.06 -15.69 -4.89
C THR A 150 7.77 -16.50 -3.82
N SER A 151 8.85 -17.19 -4.19
CA SER A 151 9.71 -17.86 -3.23
C SER A 151 10.66 -16.83 -2.61
N VAL A 152 10.83 -16.85 -1.29
CA VAL A 152 11.60 -15.80 -0.59
C VAL A 152 13.10 -15.90 -0.85
N GLY A 153 13.56 -17.06 -1.33
CA GLY A 153 14.92 -17.24 -1.86
C GLY A 153 16.02 -16.96 -0.84
N LEU A 154 15.72 -17.07 0.47
CA LEU A 154 16.63 -16.75 1.57
C LEU A 154 17.79 -17.76 1.62
N PRO A 155 19.05 -17.35 1.44
CA PRO A 155 20.19 -18.15 1.84
C PRO A 155 20.19 -18.26 3.38
N SER A 156 20.50 -19.45 3.92
CA SER A 156 20.55 -19.70 5.36
C SER A 156 21.51 -18.78 6.15
N LEU A 157 22.48 -18.15 5.48
CA LEU A 157 23.40 -17.18 6.09
C LEU A 157 22.84 -15.74 6.12
N SER A 158 21.78 -15.46 5.37
CA SER A 158 21.17 -14.14 5.24
C SER A 158 20.09 -13.86 6.29
N GLN A 159 19.77 -14.87 7.11
CA GLN A 159 18.78 -14.77 8.19
C GLN A 159 19.23 -13.82 9.31
N GLU A 160 20.54 -13.64 9.53
CA GLU A 160 21.10 -12.75 10.59
C GLU A 160 21.17 -11.26 10.20
N LEU A 161 21.27 -10.93 8.90
CA LEU A 161 21.42 -9.55 8.40
C LEU A 161 20.21 -9.05 7.61
N GLY A 162 19.24 -9.94 7.38
CA GLY A 162 18.10 -9.71 6.50
C GLY A 162 18.45 -9.74 5.01
N VAL A 163 17.46 -10.10 4.18
CA VAL A 163 17.57 -10.09 2.73
C VAL A 163 16.87 -8.86 2.17
N LYS A 164 17.61 -8.09 1.38
CA LYS A 164 17.04 -6.98 0.61
C LYS A 164 16.21 -7.53 -0.53
N VAL A 165 14.98 -7.08 -0.60
CA VAL A 165 14.06 -7.38 -1.69
C VAL A 165 13.65 -6.08 -2.37
N SER A 166 13.78 -6.07 -3.70
CA SER A 166 13.31 -5.00 -4.57
C SER A 166 12.16 -5.55 -5.41
N THR A 167 11.03 -4.86 -5.41
CA THR A 167 9.88 -5.18 -6.24
C THR A 167 9.56 -3.99 -7.13
N GLU A 168 9.34 -4.23 -8.41
CA GLU A 168 8.92 -3.21 -9.38
C GLU A 168 7.71 -3.73 -10.17
N VAL A 169 6.66 -2.93 -10.28
CA VAL A 169 5.56 -3.16 -11.22
C VAL A 169 5.68 -2.22 -12.43
N ARG A 170 5.67 -2.79 -13.63
CA ARG A 170 5.69 -2.06 -14.89
C ARG A 170 4.34 -2.14 -15.58
N VAL A 171 3.82 -0.96 -15.92
CA VAL A 171 2.61 -0.82 -16.73
C VAL A 171 2.94 -1.00 -18.20
N ASN A 172 2.16 -1.83 -18.91
CA ASN A 172 2.28 -1.95 -20.35
C ASN A 172 1.58 -0.77 -21.04
N GLU A 173 2.33 0.25 -21.42
CA GLU A 173 1.80 1.47 -22.05
C GLU A 173 1.18 1.26 -23.45
N ASN A 174 1.31 0.06 -24.05
CA ASN A 174 0.57 -0.27 -25.29
C ASN A 174 -0.90 -0.62 -25.00
N LEU A 175 -1.21 -1.00 -23.76
CA LEU A 175 -2.54 -1.45 -23.32
C LEU A 175 -3.15 -0.53 -22.25
N ASN A 176 -2.35 0.38 -21.69
CA ASN A 176 -2.75 1.30 -20.62
C ASN A 176 -2.20 2.70 -20.96
N GLN A 177 -2.76 3.75 -20.36
CA GLN A 177 -2.10 5.07 -20.39
C GLN A 177 -0.84 5.04 -19.52
N SER A 178 0.04 6.04 -19.65
CA SER A 178 1.20 6.18 -18.77
C SER A 178 0.78 6.25 -17.31
N ASP A 179 1.55 5.56 -16.46
CA ASP A 179 1.34 5.57 -15.03
C ASP A 179 1.49 6.99 -14.48
N ARG A 180 0.49 7.45 -13.73
CA ARG A 180 0.48 8.79 -13.14
C ARG A 180 1.52 8.94 -12.02
N ASN A 181 1.77 7.88 -11.25
CA ASN A 181 2.65 7.93 -10.08
C ASN A 181 3.73 6.84 -10.12
N PRO A 182 4.66 6.87 -11.10
CA PRO A 182 5.67 5.82 -11.27
C PRO A 182 6.61 5.62 -10.06
N GLN A 183 6.55 6.48 -9.05
CA GLN A 183 7.36 6.39 -7.83
C GLN A 183 6.87 5.32 -6.86
N ASP A 184 5.57 4.99 -6.85
CA ASP A 184 5.04 3.92 -5.99
C ASP A 184 4.96 2.55 -6.67
N ASN A 185 5.44 2.48 -7.91
CA ASN A 185 5.68 1.24 -8.64
C ASN A 185 6.84 0.42 -8.08
N ILE A 186 7.67 1.00 -7.20
CA ILE A 186 8.87 0.37 -6.64
C ILE A 186 8.76 0.27 -5.13
N LEU A 187 8.96 -0.93 -4.59
CA LEU A 187 9.08 -1.19 -3.17
C LEU A 187 10.42 -1.87 -2.86
N ASN A 188 11.21 -1.25 -1.99
CA ASN A 188 12.42 -1.82 -1.44
C ASN A 188 12.21 -2.16 0.04
N THR A 189 12.40 -3.42 0.42
CA THR A 189 12.24 -3.88 1.80
C THR A 189 13.40 -4.77 2.24
N VAL A 190 13.51 -5.02 3.53
CA VAL A 190 14.44 -5.98 4.12
C VAL A 190 13.63 -7.00 4.92
N ILE A 191 13.81 -8.27 4.60
CA ILE A 191 13.14 -9.38 5.29
C ILE A 191 14.14 -10.01 6.25
N SER A 192 13.78 -10.13 7.53
CA SER A 192 14.53 -10.90 8.52
C SER A 192 13.56 -11.72 9.38
N ASP A 193 14.01 -12.85 9.91
CA ASP A 193 13.20 -13.70 10.81
C ASP A 193 12.89 -13.01 12.15
N GLU A 194 13.55 -11.88 12.47
CA GLU A 194 13.39 -11.14 13.73
C GLU A 194 12.25 -10.10 13.70
N LEU A 195 11.44 -10.05 12.63
CA LEU A 195 10.29 -9.16 12.52
C LEU A 195 9.02 -9.92 12.12
N ALA A 196 8.70 -10.99 12.85
CA ALA A 196 7.30 -11.22 13.19
C ALA A 196 6.90 -10.17 14.25
N PRO A 197 5.69 -9.60 14.17
CA PRO A 197 5.29 -8.43 14.98
C PRO A 197 5.47 -8.61 16.50
#